data_AF-A0A813I5Q7-F1
#
_entry.id   AF-A0A813I5Q7-F1
#
_cell.length_a   1.000
_cell.length_b   1.000
_cell.length_c   1.000
_cell.angle_alpha   90.00
_cell.angle_beta   90.00
_cell.angle_gamma   90.00
#
_symmetry.space_group_name_H-M   'P 1'
#
loop_
_entity.id
_entity.type
_entity.pdbx_description
1 polymer ?
#
loop_
_entity_poly.entity_id
_entity_poly.type
_entity_poly.pdbx_seq_one_letter_code
_entity_poly.pdbx_strand_id
1 'polypeptide(L)'
;MFGLKHCVYTCRMAGTTSLEHHDATTLRFCGRCEGKLQHLLKWSASDLCDRATGLADVLANCSPGAEFDDEVTALRRRPDMPICEPCMAVTSKLQRGPRKPS
;
A
#
# COMPACT_ATOMS: atom_id res chain seq x y z
N MET A 1 -2.14 4.57 20.53
CA MET A 1 -1.23 3.61 19.86
C MET A 1 -1.93 2.25 19.82
N PHE A 2 -2.10 1.61 18.65
CA PHE A 2 -2.96 0.41 18.45
C PHE A 2 -2.41 -0.91 19.01
N GLY A 3 -1.48 -0.88 19.98
CA GLY A 3 -0.93 -2.10 20.61
C GLY A 3 -0.12 -3.03 19.68
N LEU A 4 0.27 -2.57 18.50
CA LEU A 4 1.10 -3.35 17.57
C LEU A 4 2.55 -3.41 18.07
N LYS A 5 3.02 -4.63 18.37
CA LYS A 5 4.44 -4.90 18.67
C LYS A 5 5.27 -4.90 17.39
N HIS A 6 6.59 -4.79 17.54
CA HIS A 6 7.53 -4.92 16.43
C HIS A 6 7.29 -6.23 15.66
N CYS A 7 7.35 -6.12 14.33
CA CYS A 7 7.24 -7.23 13.40
C CYS A 7 8.64 -7.67 12.98
N VAL A 8 8.83 -8.98 12.78
CA VAL A 8 10.11 -9.54 12.30
C VAL A 8 10.14 -9.77 10.79
N TYR A 9 9.03 -9.48 10.09
CA TYR A 9 8.90 -9.59 8.64
C TYR A 9 9.05 -8.22 7.98
N THR A 10 9.19 -8.20 6.65
CA THR A 10 9.12 -6.98 5.83
C THR A 10 7.77 -6.30 6.04
N CYS A 11 7.74 -5.30 6.92
CA CYS A 11 6.54 -4.67 7.43
C CYS A 11 6.89 -3.28 7.97
N ARG A 12 5.94 -2.34 7.89
CA ARG A 12 6.07 -1.01 8.50
C ARG A 12 6.28 -1.04 10.01
N MET A 13 5.85 -2.13 10.67
CA MET A 13 6.08 -2.35 12.10
C MET A 13 7.44 -3.02 12.38
N ALA A 14 8.33 -3.18 11.39
CA ALA A 14 9.65 -3.72 11.63
C ALA A 14 10.40 -2.85 12.64
N GLY A 15 10.99 -3.50 13.65
CA GLY A 15 11.80 -2.79 14.64
C GLY A 15 13.10 -2.32 13.98
N THR A 16 13.38 -1.03 14.03
CA THR A 16 14.57 -0.43 13.43
C THR A 16 15.54 -0.01 14.54
N THR A 17 16.83 -0.21 14.31
CA THR A 17 17.89 0.14 15.27
C THR A 17 18.73 1.34 14.81
N SER A 18 18.57 1.78 13.57
CA SER A 18 19.21 2.96 12.99
C SER A 18 18.26 3.67 12.01
N LEU A 19 18.60 4.91 11.64
CA LEU A 19 17.85 5.69 10.66
C LEU A 19 17.89 5.03 9.27
N GLU A 20 19.05 4.50 8.87
CA GLU A 20 19.22 3.76 7.61
C GLU A 20 18.29 2.54 7.55
N HIS A 21 18.17 1.78 8.65
CA HIS A 21 17.21 0.67 8.72
C HIS A 21 15.77 1.16 8.64
N HIS A 22 15.47 2.33 9.21
CA HIS A 22 14.14 2.92 9.13
C HIS A 22 13.79 3.30 7.69
N ASP A 23 14.71 3.90 6.95
CA ASP A 23 14.47 4.32 5.56
C ASP A 23 14.33 3.12 4.62
N ALA A 24 14.99 2.00 4.93
CA ALA A 24 14.81 0.73 4.23
C ALA A 24 13.51 -0.02 4.60
N THR A 25 12.77 0.40 5.64
CA THR A 25 11.51 -0.28 5.97
C THR A 25 10.41 0.04 4.96
N THR A 26 9.73 -1.01 4.51
CA THR A 26 8.56 -0.85 3.66
C THR A 26 7.47 -0.02 4.36
N LEU A 27 6.77 0.80 3.58
CA LEU A 27 5.60 1.55 4.03
C LEU A 27 4.36 0.66 4.28
N ARG A 28 4.43 -0.61 3.87
CA ARG A 28 3.30 -1.54 3.92
C ARG A 28 3.29 -2.37 5.19
N PHE A 29 2.09 -2.64 5.71
CA PHE A 29 1.94 -3.63 6.77
C PHE A 29 1.90 -5.03 6.14
N CYS A 30 2.56 -5.99 6.76
CA CYS A 30 2.39 -7.39 6.38
C CYS A 30 0.98 -7.87 6.72
N GLY A 31 0.51 -8.95 6.08
CA GLY A 31 -0.86 -9.46 6.26
C GLY A 31 -1.25 -9.71 7.72
N ARG A 32 -0.30 -10.13 8.58
CA ARG A 32 -0.56 -10.30 10.02
C ARG A 32 -0.82 -8.97 10.74
N CYS A 33 -0.01 -7.95 10.50
CA CYS A 33 -0.19 -6.65 11.14
C CYS A 33 -1.42 -5.94 10.60
N GLU A 34 -1.72 -6.11 9.31
CA GLU A 34 -2.90 -5.55 8.69
C GLU A 34 -4.19 -6.22 9.15
N GLY A 35 -4.22 -7.56 9.27
CA GLY A 35 -5.38 -8.27 9.83
C GLY A 35 -5.64 -7.90 11.29
N LYS A 36 -4.58 -7.65 12.09
CA LYS A 36 -4.74 -7.13 13.46
C LYS A 36 -5.34 -5.72 13.46
N LEU A 37 -4.85 -4.83 12.61
CA LEU A 37 -5.43 -3.49 12.46
C LEU A 37 -6.89 -3.57 12.03
N GLN A 38 -7.18 -4.42 11.04
CA GLN A 38 -8.53 -4.62 10.55
C GLN A 38 -9.47 -5.03 11.68
N HIS A 39 -9.07 -6.00 12.50
CA HIS A 39 -9.88 -6.45 13.63
C HIS A 39 -10.05 -5.37 14.70
N LEU A 40 -8.96 -4.71 15.11
CA LEU A 40 -8.98 -3.71 16.17
C LEU A 40 -9.79 -2.48 15.80
N LEU A 41 -9.72 -2.07 14.54
CA LEU A 41 -10.42 -0.90 14.00
C LEU A 41 -11.79 -1.23 13.42
N LYS A 42 -12.15 -2.53 13.42
CA LYS A 42 -13.37 -3.05 12.78
C LYS A 42 -13.49 -2.60 11.32
N TRP A 43 -12.35 -2.56 10.63
CA TRP A 43 -12.31 -2.16 9.23
C TRP A 43 -12.98 -3.19 8.34
N SER A 44 -13.84 -2.66 7.48
CA SER A 44 -14.37 -3.36 6.33
C SER A 44 -13.30 -3.61 5.27
N ALA A 45 -13.64 -4.45 4.31
CA ALA A 45 -12.87 -4.63 3.08
C ALA A 45 -12.61 -3.29 2.35
N SER A 46 -13.62 -2.42 2.27
CA SER A 46 -13.52 -1.11 1.62
C SER A 46 -12.57 -0.17 2.36
N ASP A 47 -12.55 -0.18 3.70
CA ASP A 47 -11.62 0.66 4.47
C ASP A 47 -10.15 0.30 4.17
N LEU A 48 -9.86 -0.98 3.93
CA LEU A 48 -8.53 -1.41 3.52
C LEU A 48 -8.18 -0.91 2.11
N CYS A 49 -9.15 -0.94 1.18
CA CYS A 49 -9.01 -0.41 -0.17
C CYS A 49 -8.74 1.09 -0.17
N ASP A 50 -9.55 1.85 0.55
CA ASP A 50 -9.48 3.31 0.61
C ASP A 50 -8.15 3.74 1.22
N ARG A 51 -7.71 3.06 2.28
CA ARG A 51 -6.40 3.31 2.89
C ARG A 51 -5.24 3.02 1.94
N ALA A 52 -5.28 1.92 1.19
CA ALA A 52 -4.23 1.61 0.23
C ALA A 52 -4.19 2.61 -0.94
N THR A 53 -5.36 3.01 -1.43
CA THR A 53 -5.52 4.00 -2.50
C THR A 53 -5.03 5.37 -2.06
N GLY A 54 -5.47 5.84 -0.88
CA GLY A 54 -5.04 7.11 -0.31
C GLY A 54 -3.52 7.16 -0.09
N LEU A 55 -2.91 6.06 0.39
CA LEU A 55 -1.46 6.00 0.52
C LEU A 55 -0.76 6.06 -0.86
N ALA A 56 -1.27 5.34 -1.86
CA ALA A 56 -0.71 5.40 -3.21
C ALA A 56 -0.81 6.80 -3.82
N ASP A 57 -1.93 7.50 -3.62
CA ASP A 57 -2.12 8.84 -4.15
C ASP A 57 -1.25 9.87 -3.42
N VAL A 58 -1.05 9.73 -2.12
CA VAL A 58 -0.08 10.57 -1.39
C VAL A 58 1.33 10.34 -1.93
N LEU A 59 1.77 9.08 -2.05
CA LEU A 59 3.11 8.75 -2.54
C LEU A 59 3.36 9.24 -3.97
N ALA A 60 2.37 9.09 -4.84
CA ALA A 60 2.44 9.58 -6.22
C ALA A 60 2.58 11.10 -6.32
N ASN A 61 2.14 11.85 -5.30
CA ASN A 61 2.22 13.31 -5.25
C ASN A 61 3.37 13.85 -4.38
N CYS A 62 4.03 12.99 -3.60
CA CYS A 62 5.09 13.41 -2.66
C CYS A 62 6.46 13.63 -3.30
N SER A 63 6.78 12.95 -4.41
CA SER A 63 8.09 13.07 -5.06
C SER A 63 7.95 13.16 -6.58
N PRO A 64 8.24 14.32 -7.21
CA PRO A 64 8.35 14.41 -8.67
C PRO A 64 9.65 13.74 -9.11
N GLY A 65 9.66 12.40 -9.18
CA GLY A 65 10.90 11.67 -9.49
C GLY A 65 10.83 10.14 -9.55
N ALA A 66 9.63 9.54 -9.57
CA ALA A 66 9.42 8.08 -9.61
C ALA A 66 9.97 7.27 -8.41
N GLU A 67 10.42 7.94 -7.34
CA GLU A 67 11.02 7.32 -6.15
C GLU A 67 10.11 6.28 -5.48
N PHE A 68 8.78 6.42 -5.63
CA PHE A 68 7.78 5.54 -5.03
C PHE A 68 6.92 4.80 -6.07
N ASP A 69 7.31 4.78 -7.35
CA ASP A 69 6.47 4.21 -8.41
C ASP A 69 6.21 2.71 -8.21
N ASP A 70 7.20 1.98 -7.69
CA ASP A 70 7.08 0.57 -7.36
C ASP A 70 6.11 0.35 -6.19
N GLU A 71 6.19 1.17 -5.14
CA GLU A 71 5.27 1.15 -4.00
C GLU A 71 3.85 1.52 -4.41
N VAL A 72 3.68 2.56 -5.22
CA VAL A 72 2.39 2.99 -5.78
C VAL A 72 1.79 1.86 -6.61
N THR A 73 2.59 1.24 -7.47
CA THR A 73 2.17 0.10 -8.29
C THR A 73 1.77 -1.09 -7.41
N ALA A 74 2.56 -1.41 -6.38
CA ALA A 74 2.28 -2.50 -5.47
C ALA A 74 1.03 -2.27 -4.59
N LEU A 75 0.77 -1.03 -4.18
CA LEU A 75 -0.43 -0.62 -3.43
C LEU A 75 -1.68 -0.67 -4.31
N ARG A 76 -1.56 -0.33 -5.60
CA ARG A 76 -2.67 -0.39 -6.56
C ARG A 76 -2.97 -1.81 -7.05
N ARG A 77 -1.98 -2.71 -7.04
CA ARG A 77 -2.10 -4.10 -7.53
C ARG A 77 -2.40 -5.15 -6.46
N ARG A 78 -2.62 -4.77 -5.20
CA ARG A 78 -2.68 -5.74 -4.07
C ARG A 78 -3.63 -6.91 -4.36
N PRO A 79 -3.10 -8.12 -4.62
CA PRO A 79 -3.92 -9.29 -4.96
C PRO A 79 -4.63 -9.86 -3.72
N ASP A 80 -4.16 -9.50 -2.52
CA ASP A 80 -4.67 -9.98 -1.24
C ASP A 80 -5.86 -9.16 -0.71
N MET A 81 -6.33 -8.16 -1.47
CA MET A 81 -7.51 -7.38 -1.11
C MET A 81 -8.76 -7.83 -1.87
N PRO A 82 -9.91 -7.95 -1.20
CA PRO A 82 -11.18 -8.18 -1.88
C PRO A 82 -11.43 -7.05 -2.89
N ILE A 83 -11.84 -7.43 -4.10
CA ILE A 83 -12.14 -6.50 -5.19
C ILE A 83 -13.28 -5.58 -4.73
N CYS A 84 -12.94 -4.33 -4.42
CA CYS A 84 -13.90 -3.27 -4.16
C CYS A 84 -14.01 -2.39 -5.42
N GLU A 85 -15.19 -1.81 -5.69
CA GLU A 85 -15.42 -0.96 -6.87
C GLU A 85 -14.35 0.13 -7.11
N PRO A 86 -13.79 0.84 -6.10
CA PRO A 86 -12.70 1.78 -6.35
C PRO A 86 -11.40 1.13 -6.87
N CYS A 87 -11.13 -0.14 -6.54
CA CYS A 87 -9.96 -0.86 -7.07
C CYS A 87 -10.12 -1.30 -8.54
N MET A 88 -11.35 -1.55 -9.01
CA MET A 88 -11.60 -1.92 -10.42
C MET A 88 -11.43 -0.73 -11.39
N ALA A 89 -11.69 0.49 -10.91
CA ALA A 89 -11.51 1.70 -11.72
C ALA A 89 -10.02 1.96 -12.07
N VAL A 90 -9.09 1.50 -11.23
CA VAL A 90 -7.64 1.70 -11.41
C VAL A 90 -7.03 0.67 -12.37
N THR A 91 -7.44 -0.60 -12.30
CA THR A 91 -6.94 -1.66 -13.21
C THR A 91 -7.33 -1.41 -14.67
N SER A 92 -8.43 -0.70 -14.90
CA SER A 92 -8.91 -0.33 -16.24
C SER A 92 -8.07 0.76 -16.92
N LYS A 93 -7.32 1.57 -16.14
CA LYS A 93 -6.45 2.64 -16.69
C LYS A 93 -5.04 2.16 -17.03
N LEU A 94 -4.55 1.11 -16.37
CA LEU A 94 -3.22 0.54 -16.61
C LEU A 94 -3.13 -0.32 -17.90
N GLN A 95 -4.25 -0.67 -18.53
CA GLN A 95 -4.26 -1.46 -19.78
C GLN A 95 -4.33 -0.62 -21.07
N ARG A 96 -4.43 0.71 -20.99
CA ARG A 96 -4.39 1.57 -22.18
C ARG A 96 -2.95 1.97 -22.50
N GLY A 97 -2.19 1.00 -23.03
CA GLY A 97 -0.95 1.30 -23.74
C GLY A 97 -1.19 2.25 -24.93
N PRO A 98 -0.16 2.96 -25.41
CA PRO A 98 -0.31 3.95 -26.47
C PRO A 98 -0.79 3.26 -27.75
N ARG A 99 -2.00 3.60 -28.21
CA ARG A 99 -2.42 3.25 -29.58
C ARG A 99 -1.56 4.07 -30.53
N LYS A 100 -0.69 3.39 -31.28
CA LYS A 100 0.01 3.98 -32.43
C LYS A 100 -1.04 4.57 -33.39
N PRO A 101 -0.90 5.82 -33.85
CA PRO A 101 -1.71 6.33 -34.95
C PRO A 101 -1.30 5.58 -36.22
N SER A 102 -2.30 5.06 -36.95
CA SER A 102 -2.19 4.61 -38.34
C SER A 102 -2.56 5.76 -39.26
#